data_AF-A0A7L0EXL1-F1
#
_entry.id   AF-A0A7L0EXL1-F1
#
_cell.length_a   1.000
_cell.length_b   1.000
_cell.length_c   1.000
_cell.angle_alpha   90.00
_cell.angle_beta   90.00
_cell.angle_gamma   90.00
#
_symmetry.space_group_name_H-M   'P 1'
#
loop_
_entity.id
_entity.type
_entity.pdbx_description
1 polymer ?
#
loop_
_entity_poly.entity_id
_entity_poly.type
_entity_poly.pdbx_seq_one_letter_code
_entity_poly.pdbx_strand_id
1 'polypeptide(L)'
;QARILFKPTLEQQKINPELNETLLDGDFVVRYDVQRGATAGDTQLVNGYFVHYFAPREMPVFPKNVIFVIDRSGSMAGRKIEQRRDVLMKILQDLHPEDHFSFITLNSKVVEWKSSLLQATADNVVSAAEVLQTLSASGGTRQCLDTCNHKQTLNIIEKKTEGLPERCIPMVILLTDGQPTSGE
;
A
#
# COMPACT_ATOMS: atom_id res chain seq x y z
N GLN A 1 8.35 10.01 -32.68
CA GLN A 1 9.28 8.92 -32.32
C GLN A 1 10.20 9.44 -31.23
N ALA A 2 10.28 8.75 -30.08
CA ALA A 2 11.23 9.09 -29.02
C ALA A 2 12.45 8.17 -29.16
N ARG A 3 13.66 8.72 -29.00
CA ARG A 3 14.92 7.97 -29.05
C ARG A 3 15.80 8.42 -27.89
N ILE A 4 16.33 7.46 -27.16
CA ILE A 4 17.32 7.69 -26.10
C ILE A 4 18.62 7.03 -26.52
N LEU A 5 19.72 7.78 -26.45
CA LEU A 5 21.04 7.30 -26.79
C LEU A 5 21.98 7.58 -25.62
N PHE A 6 22.45 6.51 -24.99
CA PHE A 6 23.50 6.56 -23.97
C PHE A 6 24.73 5.85 -24.53
N LYS A 7 25.80 6.60 -24.78
CA LYS A 7 27.04 6.10 -25.40
C LYS A 7 28.27 6.78 -24.79
N PRO A 8 28.58 6.52 -23.50
CA PRO A 8 29.73 7.12 -22.85
C PRO A 8 31.03 6.60 -23.45
N THR A 9 32.00 7.48 -23.69
CA THR A 9 33.36 7.12 -24.14
C THR A 9 34.15 6.50 -22.99
N LEU A 10 35.28 5.84 -23.29
CA LEU A 10 36.15 5.27 -22.24
C LEU A 10 36.63 6.33 -21.24
N GLU A 11 36.94 7.55 -21.70
CA GLU A 11 37.33 8.65 -20.81
C GLU A 11 36.17 9.08 -19.90
N GLN A 12 34.93 9.08 -20.38
CA GLN A 12 33.75 9.40 -19.57
C GLN A 12 33.39 8.29 -18.57
N GLN A 13 33.92 7.09 -18.77
CA GLN A 13 33.68 5.95 -17.89
C GLN A 13 34.67 5.88 -16.74
N LYS A 14 35.84 6.51 -16.81
CA LYS A 14 36.92 6.39 -15.82
C LYS A 14 36.67 7.27 -14.58
N ILE A 15 36.94 6.72 -13.40
CA ILE A 15 36.97 7.48 -12.13
C ILE A 15 38.31 8.19 -11.98
N ASN A 16 39.40 7.52 -12.34
CA ASN A 16 40.76 8.03 -12.33
C ASN A 16 41.43 7.67 -13.67
N PRO A 17 42.08 8.62 -14.37
CA PRO A 17 42.76 8.35 -15.64
C PRO A 17 43.83 7.24 -15.57
N GLU A 18 44.40 6.99 -14.39
CA GLU A 18 45.51 6.04 -14.17
C GLU A 18 45.06 4.67 -13.61
N LEU A 19 43.80 4.54 -13.17
CA LEU A 19 43.25 3.29 -12.61
C LEU A 19 42.15 2.73 -13.52
N ASN A 20 42.04 1.40 -13.61
CA ASN A 20 40.99 0.70 -14.37
C ASN A 20 39.65 0.65 -13.58
N GLU A 21 39.22 1.77 -13.03
CA GLU A 21 37.98 1.89 -12.25
C GLU A 21 36.93 2.68 -13.03
N THR A 22 35.69 2.18 -13.09
CA THR A 22 34.60 2.82 -13.83
C THR A 22 33.53 3.43 -12.92
N LEU A 23 33.02 4.60 -13.33
CA LEU A 23 31.89 5.31 -12.70
C LEU A 23 30.53 4.68 -13.06
N LEU A 24 30.49 3.77 -14.05
CA LEU A 24 29.25 3.11 -14.47
C LEU A 24 28.91 1.95 -13.55
N ASP A 25 28.36 2.28 -12.39
CA ASP A 25 27.84 1.32 -11.42
C ASP A 25 26.47 1.82 -10.93
N GLY A 26 25.40 1.34 -11.57
CA GLY A 26 24.03 1.72 -11.22
C GLY A 26 22.99 1.49 -12.32
N ASP A 27 21.78 1.99 -12.07
CA ASP A 27 20.62 1.82 -12.95
C ASP A 27 20.50 2.93 -13.99
N PHE A 28 20.32 2.57 -15.25
CA PHE A 28 19.91 3.50 -16.31
C PHE A 28 18.38 3.49 -16.47
N VAL A 29 17.69 4.40 -15.77
CA VAL A 29 16.22 4.43 -15.72
C VAL A 29 15.64 5.41 -16.74
N VAL A 30 14.81 4.89 -17.65
CA VAL A 30 14.01 5.70 -18.58
C VAL A 30 12.56 5.72 -18.12
N ARG A 31 11.99 6.91 -17.92
CA ARG A 31 10.56 7.11 -17.65
C ARG A 31 9.95 7.99 -18.73
N TYR A 32 8.81 7.57 -19.27
CA TYR A 32 8.02 8.38 -20.18
C TYR A 32 6.53 8.16 -19.87
N ASP A 33 5.70 9.07 -20.36
CA ASP A 33 4.24 8.97 -20.33
C ASP A 33 3.71 9.40 -21.70
N VAL A 34 2.49 9.00 -22.01
CA VAL A 34 1.81 9.35 -23.25
C VAL A 34 0.82 10.47 -23.02
N GLN A 35 0.47 11.19 -24.08
CA GLN A 35 -0.67 12.10 -24.02
C GLN A 35 -1.94 11.25 -23.89
N ARG A 36 -2.66 11.43 -22.78
CA ARG A 36 -3.89 10.70 -22.47
C ARG A 36 -5.08 11.64 -22.72
N GLY A 37 -6.12 11.11 -23.36
CA GLY A 37 -7.39 11.83 -23.53
C GLY A 37 -8.15 12.00 -22.21
N ALA A 38 -9.13 12.89 -22.20
CA ALA A 38 -9.90 13.22 -21.00
C ALA A 38 -10.84 12.09 -20.53
N THR A 39 -11.44 11.31 -21.44
CA THR A 39 -12.65 10.52 -21.12
C THR A 39 -12.63 9.04 -21.52
N ALA A 40 -12.39 8.67 -22.78
CA ALA A 40 -12.68 7.31 -23.28
C ALA A 40 -11.47 6.36 -23.40
N GLY A 41 -10.26 6.84 -23.10
CA GLY A 41 -9.03 6.09 -23.40
C GLY A 41 -8.65 6.11 -24.88
N ASP A 42 -7.62 5.34 -25.25
CA ASP A 42 -7.13 5.20 -26.63
C ASP A 42 -7.31 3.76 -27.12
N THR A 43 -7.91 3.56 -28.29
CA THR A 43 -8.13 2.23 -28.89
C THR A 43 -7.37 2.12 -30.18
N GLN A 44 -6.45 1.15 -30.24
CA GLN A 44 -5.65 0.88 -31.43
C GLN A 44 -6.08 -0.44 -32.05
N LEU A 45 -6.23 -0.47 -33.38
CA LEU A 45 -6.65 -1.65 -34.13
C LEU A 45 -5.61 -1.96 -35.20
N VAL A 46 -5.00 -3.14 -35.14
CA VAL A 46 -3.94 -3.57 -36.06
C VAL A 46 -4.12 -5.04 -36.40
N ASN A 47 -4.21 -5.37 -37.69
CA ASN A 47 -4.32 -6.74 -38.20
C ASN A 47 -5.47 -7.57 -37.58
N GLY A 48 -6.61 -6.94 -37.26
CA GLY A 48 -7.75 -7.61 -36.64
C GLY A 48 -7.66 -7.78 -35.12
N TYR A 49 -6.59 -7.31 -34.49
CA TYR A 49 -6.44 -7.23 -33.03
C TYR A 49 -6.68 -5.81 -32.54
N PHE A 50 -7.12 -5.66 -31.30
CA PHE A 50 -7.27 -4.35 -30.67
C PHE A 50 -6.63 -4.31 -29.27
N VAL A 51 -6.17 -3.12 -28.89
CA VAL A 51 -5.77 -2.78 -27.53
C VAL A 51 -6.51 -1.52 -27.12
N HIS A 52 -7.11 -1.52 -25.93
CA HIS A 52 -7.78 -0.35 -25.36
C HIS A 52 -7.06 0.09 -24.09
N TYR A 53 -6.48 1.29 -24.13
CA TYR A 53 -5.80 1.93 -23.00
C TYR A 53 -6.78 2.87 -22.29
N PHE A 54 -7.24 2.50 -21.10
CA PHE A 54 -8.16 3.33 -20.31
C PHE A 54 -7.47 3.94 -19.08
N ALA A 55 -7.14 5.23 -19.17
CA ALA A 55 -6.51 6.00 -18.08
C ALA A 55 -6.88 7.50 -18.19
N PRO A 56 -8.15 7.86 -17.93
CA PRO A 56 -8.62 9.25 -18.03
C PRO A 56 -7.85 10.18 -17.09
N ARG A 57 -7.54 11.39 -17.55
CA ARG A 57 -6.82 12.41 -16.75
C ARG A 57 -7.72 13.16 -15.78
N GLU A 58 -8.97 13.36 -16.15
CA GLU A 58 -9.94 14.15 -15.41
C GLU A 58 -10.94 13.20 -14.76
N MET A 59 -10.55 12.62 -13.63
CA MET A 59 -11.44 11.82 -12.80
C MET A 59 -11.62 12.53 -11.46
N PRO A 60 -12.87 12.69 -10.96
CA PRO A 60 -13.07 13.21 -9.62
C PRO A 60 -12.37 12.30 -8.62
N VAL A 61 -11.76 12.90 -7.59
CA VAL A 61 -11.23 12.14 -6.47
C VAL A 61 -12.41 11.60 -5.69
N PHE A 62 -12.52 10.28 -5.62
CA PHE A 62 -13.52 9.63 -4.79
C PHE A 62 -12.94 9.39 -3.39
N PRO A 63 -13.65 9.80 -2.33
CA PRO A 63 -13.28 9.45 -0.98
C PRO A 63 -13.22 7.93 -0.81
N LYS A 64 -12.36 7.46 0.09
CA LYS A 64 -12.12 6.04 0.33
C LYS A 64 -12.64 5.65 1.70
N ASN A 65 -13.22 4.45 1.79
CA ASN A 65 -13.57 3.80 3.05
C ASN A 65 -12.57 2.66 3.26
N VAL A 66 -11.49 2.92 3.99
CA VAL A 66 -10.35 2.01 4.10
C VAL A 66 -10.27 1.30 5.46
N ILE A 67 -10.16 -0.03 5.45
CA ILE A 67 -9.90 -0.82 6.65
C ILE A 67 -8.49 -1.41 6.54
N PHE A 68 -7.61 -1.02 7.46
CA PHE A 68 -6.28 -1.62 7.58
C PHE A 68 -6.33 -2.85 8.49
N VAL A 69 -5.95 -4.01 7.96
CA VAL A 69 -5.79 -5.24 8.74
C VAL A 69 -4.31 -5.41 9.02
N ILE A 70 -3.91 -5.27 10.28
CA ILE A 70 -2.52 -5.16 10.70
C ILE A 70 -2.12 -6.41 11.46
N ASP A 71 -1.24 -7.21 10.87
CA ASP A 71 -0.59 -8.32 11.55
C ASP A 71 0.43 -7.80 12.57
N ARG A 72 0.30 -8.26 13.81
CA ARG A 72 1.22 -8.02 14.93
C ARG A 72 1.60 -9.32 15.63
N SER A 73 1.63 -10.42 14.88
CA SER A 73 2.12 -11.72 15.33
C SER A 73 3.58 -11.69 15.76
N GLY A 74 4.05 -12.74 16.44
CA GLY A 74 5.44 -12.85 16.88
C GLY A 74 6.47 -12.77 15.74
N SER A 75 6.13 -13.20 14.51
CA SER A 75 7.02 -13.09 13.34
C SER A 75 7.36 -11.65 12.97
N MET A 76 6.52 -10.70 13.41
CA MET A 76 6.69 -9.27 13.24
C MET A 76 7.67 -8.62 14.21
N ALA A 77 8.23 -9.37 15.17
CA ALA A 77 9.11 -8.80 16.19
C ALA A 77 10.35 -8.10 15.62
N GLY A 78 10.88 -7.15 16.40
CA GLY A 78 12.04 -6.33 16.04
C GLY A 78 11.75 -5.32 14.94
N ARG A 79 12.66 -5.23 13.96
CA ARG A 79 12.63 -4.18 12.94
C ARG A 79 11.36 -4.15 12.10
N LYS A 80 10.70 -5.30 11.87
CA LYS A 80 9.50 -5.37 11.02
C LYS A 80 8.33 -4.60 11.63
N ILE A 81 8.06 -4.75 12.93
CA ILE A 81 6.97 -4.02 13.60
C ILE A 81 7.32 -2.53 13.72
N GLU A 82 8.59 -2.18 13.96
CA GLU A 82 9.06 -0.78 13.98
C GLU A 82 8.79 -0.08 12.65
N GLN A 83 9.28 -0.66 11.55
CA GLN A 83 9.05 -0.13 10.20
C GLN A 83 7.56 -0.09 9.85
N ARG A 84 6.77 -1.07 10.33
CA ARG A 84 5.32 -1.09 10.10
C ARG A 84 4.62 0.07 10.79
N ARG A 85 5.02 0.43 12.01
CA ARG A 85 4.49 1.63 12.69
C ARG A 85 4.78 2.88 11.87
N ASP A 86 6.01 3.07 11.42
CA ASP A 86 6.41 4.25 10.62
C ASP A 86 5.62 4.37 9.33
N VAL A 87 5.44 3.26 8.60
CA VAL A 87 4.66 3.22 7.36
C VAL A 87 3.20 3.53 7.63
N LEU A 88 2.60 2.91 8.65
CA LEU A 88 1.20 3.17 9.01
C LEU A 88 0.96 4.62 9.41
N MET A 89 1.88 5.22 10.17
CA MET A 89 1.83 6.62 10.55
C MET A 89 1.83 7.52 9.31
N LYS A 90 2.68 7.23 8.33
CA LYS A 90 2.73 7.97 7.06
C LYS A 90 1.44 7.80 6.26
N ILE A 91 0.92 6.58 6.15
CA ILE A 91 -0.34 6.30 5.47
C ILE A 91 -1.49 7.10 6.09
N LEU A 92 -1.58 7.17 7.42
CA LEU A 92 -2.63 7.94 8.09
C LEU A 92 -2.52 9.45 7.82
N GLN A 93 -1.31 9.97 7.71
CA GLN A 93 -1.07 11.39 7.38
C GLN A 93 -1.42 11.72 5.93
N ASP A 94 -1.30 10.75 5.02
CA ASP A 94 -1.61 10.90 3.59
C ASP A 94 -3.11 10.71 3.28
N LEU A 95 -3.95 10.34 4.27
CA LEU A 95 -5.40 10.24 4.09
C LEU A 95 -6.03 11.62 3.82
N HIS A 96 -6.94 11.68 2.87
CA HIS A 96 -7.69 12.90 2.60
C HIS A 96 -8.75 13.11 3.69
N PRO A 97 -9.07 14.35 4.12
CA PRO A 97 -10.07 14.58 5.18
C PRO A 97 -11.47 14.03 4.92
N GLU A 98 -11.80 13.73 3.65
CA GLU A 98 -13.07 13.09 3.27
C GLU A 98 -13.03 11.57 3.32
N ASP A 99 -11.84 10.98 3.40
CA ASP A 99 -11.66 9.54 3.58
C ASP A 99 -12.18 9.11 4.96
N HIS A 100 -12.68 7.89 5.04
CA HIS A 100 -13.03 7.25 6.29
C HIS A 100 -12.14 6.03 6.48
N PHE A 101 -11.69 5.81 7.71
CA PHE A 101 -10.78 4.72 8.00
C PHE A 101 -11.07 4.04 9.34
N SER A 102 -10.60 2.80 9.43
CA SER A 102 -10.48 2.04 10.66
C SER A 102 -9.30 1.09 10.52
N PHE A 103 -8.84 0.53 11.64
CA PHE A 103 -7.91 -0.59 11.60
C PHE A 103 -8.30 -1.69 12.57
N ILE A 104 -7.87 -2.90 12.21
CA ILE A 104 -8.03 -4.13 12.96
C ILE A 104 -6.62 -4.71 13.15
N THR A 105 -6.26 -5.07 14.38
CA THR A 105 -4.99 -5.72 14.65
C THR A 105 -5.19 -7.20 14.88
N LEU A 106 -4.28 -8.01 14.35
CA LEU A 106 -4.33 -9.46 14.41
C LEU A 106 -3.09 -9.98 15.11
N ASN A 107 -3.32 -10.73 16.19
CA ASN A 107 -2.39 -11.73 16.66
C ASN A 107 -3.16 -13.03 17.00
N SER A 108 -2.93 -13.61 18.17
CA SER A 108 -3.83 -14.57 18.80
C SER A 108 -5.27 -14.09 18.96
N LYS A 109 -5.53 -12.78 18.88
CA LYS A 109 -6.85 -12.16 18.99
C LYS A 109 -7.06 -11.15 17.86
N VAL A 110 -8.33 -10.95 17.50
CA VAL A 110 -8.77 -9.84 16.64
C VAL A 110 -9.16 -8.67 17.53
N VAL A 111 -8.53 -7.50 17.34
CA VAL A 111 -8.82 -6.29 18.12
C VAL A 111 -9.09 -5.13 17.18
N GLU A 112 -10.25 -4.51 17.36
CA GLU A 112 -10.67 -3.32 16.62
C GLU A 112 -10.24 -2.04 17.34
N TRP A 113 -9.87 -1.00 16.58
CA TRP A 113 -9.64 0.33 17.16
C TRP A 113 -10.94 1.03 17.56
N LYS A 114 -11.90 1.08 16.64
CA LYS A 114 -13.23 1.70 16.79
C LYS A 114 -14.26 0.78 16.16
N SER A 115 -15.52 0.86 16.60
CA SER A 115 -16.61 0.00 16.12
C SER A 115 -17.09 0.33 14.69
N SER A 116 -16.88 1.56 14.22
CA SER A 116 -17.20 2.02 12.87
C SER A 116 -15.97 2.63 12.18
N LEU A 117 -16.07 2.91 10.87
CA LEU A 117 -15.11 3.78 10.21
C LEU A 117 -15.33 5.21 10.69
N LEU A 118 -14.23 5.94 10.90
CA LEU A 118 -14.26 7.35 11.27
C LEU A 118 -13.64 8.17 10.14
N GLN A 119 -14.19 9.37 9.92
CA GLN A 119 -13.61 10.33 8.99
C GLN A 119 -12.18 10.69 9.41
N ALA A 120 -11.29 10.88 8.43
CA ALA A 120 -9.88 11.25 8.62
C ALA A 120 -9.68 12.72 9.05
N THR A 121 -10.37 13.12 10.12
CA THR A 121 -10.12 14.39 10.79
C THR A 121 -8.77 14.35 11.52
N ALA A 122 -8.18 15.52 11.77
CA ALA A 122 -6.90 15.62 12.47
C ALA A 122 -6.93 14.88 13.82
N ASP A 123 -8.00 15.03 14.61
CA ASP A 123 -8.14 14.39 15.91
C ASP A 123 -8.23 12.86 15.82
N ASN A 124 -8.97 12.34 14.83
CA ASN A 124 -9.08 10.90 14.61
C ASN A 124 -7.75 10.31 14.13
N VAL A 125 -7.02 11.02 13.27
CA VAL A 125 -5.68 10.62 12.81
C VAL A 125 -4.69 10.60 13.97
N VAL A 126 -4.68 11.61 14.84
CA VAL A 126 -3.85 11.63 16.05
C VAL A 126 -4.22 10.51 17.01
N SER A 127 -5.51 10.29 17.27
CA SER A 127 -5.97 9.20 18.14
C SER A 127 -5.60 7.81 17.60
N ALA A 128 -5.69 7.61 16.28
CA ALA A 128 -5.24 6.38 15.64
C ALA A 128 -3.73 6.20 15.78
N ALA A 129 -2.97 7.25 15.51
CA ALA A 129 -1.52 7.27 15.60
C ALA A 129 -1.01 6.88 17.00
N GLU A 130 -1.60 7.42 18.07
CA GLU A 130 -1.24 7.07 19.45
C GLU A 130 -1.40 5.57 19.70
N VAL A 131 -2.50 4.97 19.24
CA VAL A 131 -2.71 3.52 19.37
C VAL A 131 -1.68 2.74 18.55
N LEU A 132 -1.41 3.16 17.32
CA LEU A 132 -0.46 2.47 16.44
C LEU A 132 0.98 2.52 16.95
N GLN A 133 1.39 3.59 17.63
CA GLN A 133 2.71 3.68 18.26
C GLN A 133 2.89 2.64 19.38
N THR A 134 1.81 2.27 20.07
CA THR A 134 1.86 1.26 21.14
C THR A 134 1.81 -0.19 20.63
N LEU A 135 1.63 -0.41 19.32
CA LEU A 135 1.59 -1.76 18.76
C LEU A 135 2.82 -2.55 19.17
N SER A 136 2.69 -3.82 19.50
CA SER A 136 3.83 -4.69 19.77
C SER A 136 3.57 -6.07 19.18
N ALA A 137 4.65 -6.68 18.67
CA ALA A 137 4.61 -8.03 18.15
C ALA A 137 4.43 -9.00 19.31
N SER A 138 3.42 -9.86 19.23
CA SER A 138 3.09 -10.83 20.28
C SER A 138 2.22 -11.95 19.73
N GLY A 139 2.17 -13.09 20.42
CA GLY A 139 1.39 -14.26 20.00
C GLY A 139 2.01 -15.01 18.81
N GLY A 140 1.39 -16.11 18.39
CA GLY A 140 1.85 -16.92 17.25
C GLY A 140 1.10 -16.61 15.95
N THR A 141 1.78 -16.64 14.80
CA THR A 141 1.21 -16.21 13.49
C THR A 141 0.06 -17.09 12.99
N ARG A 142 0.05 -18.40 13.30
CA ARG A 142 -1.05 -19.31 12.89
C ARG A 142 -2.39 -18.95 13.51
N GLN A 143 -2.42 -18.38 14.72
CA GLN A 143 -3.66 -17.99 15.37
C GLN A 143 -4.26 -16.74 14.69
N CYS A 144 -3.42 -15.87 14.12
CA CYS A 144 -3.81 -14.70 13.33
C CYS A 144 -4.42 -15.09 11.98
N LEU A 145 -3.87 -16.14 11.37
CA LEU A 145 -4.29 -16.70 10.09
C LEU A 145 -5.27 -17.89 10.24
N ASP A 146 -5.65 -18.24 11.46
CA ASP A 146 -6.60 -19.32 11.72
C ASP A 146 -7.96 -18.93 11.13
N THR A 147 -8.68 -19.93 10.63
CA THR A 147 -10.00 -19.77 10.03
C THR A 147 -10.95 -19.00 10.96
N CYS A 148 -10.80 -19.17 12.28
CA CYS A 148 -11.58 -18.45 13.29
C CYS A 148 -11.31 -16.94 13.31
N ASN A 149 -10.04 -16.51 13.34
CA ASN A 149 -9.68 -15.10 13.33
C ASN A 149 -9.96 -14.46 11.95
N HIS A 150 -9.82 -15.23 10.86
CA HIS A 150 -10.22 -14.79 9.53
C HIS A 150 -11.73 -14.54 9.45
N LYS A 151 -12.57 -15.50 9.87
CA LYS A 151 -14.03 -15.34 9.92
C LYS A 151 -14.46 -14.16 10.79
N GLN A 152 -13.85 -14.02 11.98
CA GLN A 152 -14.14 -12.89 12.85
C GLN A 152 -13.77 -11.56 12.20
N THR A 153 -12.61 -11.49 11.53
CA THR A 153 -12.17 -10.28 10.81
C THR A 153 -13.11 -9.94 9.66
N LEU A 154 -13.54 -10.94 8.87
CA LEU A 154 -14.54 -10.74 7.81
C LEU A 154 -15.87 -10.23 8.36
N ASN A 155 -16.39 -10.84 9.43
CA ASN A 155 -17.64 -10.37 10.05
C ASN A 155 -17.52 -8.93 10.55
N ILE A 156 -16.36 -8.55 11.09
CA ILE A 156 -16.09 -7.17 11.52
C ILE A 156 -16.05 -6.24 10.32
N ILE A 157 -15.38 -6.64 9.23
CA ILE A 157 -15.32 -5.86 7.99
C ILE A 157 -16.73 -5.67 7.43
N GLU A 158 -17.51 -6.74 7.30
CA GLU A 158 -18.91 -6.69 6.82
C GLU A 158 -19.75 -5.72 7.66
N LYS A 159 -19.71 -5.86 9.00
CA LYS A 159 -20.43 -4.96 9.91
C LYS A 159 -19.99 -3.50 9.77
N LYS A 160 -18.70 -3.26 9.51
CA LYS A 160 -18.15 -1.92 9.31
C LYS A 160 -18.52 -1.33 7.96
N THR A 161 -18.74 -2.17 6.95
CA THR A 161 -19.07 -1.74 5.59
C THR A 161 -20.57 -1.65 5.33
N GLU A 162 -21.40 -2.17 6.24
CA GLU A 162 -22.86 -1.98 6.21
C GLU A 162 -23.25 -0.49 6.22
N GLY A 163 -24.05 -0.07 5.24
CA GLY A 163 -24.59 1.28 5.17
C GLY A 163 -23.58 2.38 4.81
N LEU A 164 -22.42 2.02 4.26
CA LEU A 164 -21.46 3.01 3.78
C LEU A 164 -22.04 3.88 2.65
N PRO A 165 -21.66 5.17 2.56
CA PRO A 165 -22.13 6.06 1.50
C PRO A 165 -21.78 5.53 0.09
N GLU A 166 -22.73 5.62 -0.84
CA GLU A 166 -22.59 5.10 -2.21
C GLU A 166 -21.47 5.76 -3.03
N ARG A 167 -20.96 6.93 -2.61
CA ARG A 167 -19.95 7.71 -3.36
C ARG A 167 -18.52 7.52 -2.85
N CYS A 168 -18.27 6.51 -2.03
CA CYS A 168 -16.94 6.18 -1.52
C CYS A 168 -16.45 4.82 -2.05
N ILE A 169 -15.16 4.70 -2.29
CA ILE A 169 -14.54 3.44 -2.72
C ILE A 169 -14.23 2.59 -1.48
N PRO A 170 -14.83 1.39 -1.29
CA PRO A 170 -14.47 0.49 -0.20
C PRO A 170 -13.12 -0.18 -0.48
N MET A 171 -12.26 -0.25 0.54
CA MET A 171 -10.92 -0.84 0.41
C MET A 171 -10.52 -1.57 1.70
N VAL A 172 -9.93 -2.75 1.56
CA VAL A 172 -9.29 -3.47 2.68
C VAL A 172 -7.82 -3.66 2.32
N ILE A 173 -6.93 -3.24 3.21
CA ILE A 173 -5.48 -3.38 3.04
C ILE A 173 -4.94 -4.28 4.15
N LEU A 174 -4.41 -5.44 3.78
CA LEU A 174 -3.74 -6.36 4.70
C LEU A 174 -2.25 -6.08 4.75
N LEU A 175 -1.71 -5.95 5.96
CA LEU A 175 -0.28 -5.73 6.22
C LEU A 175 0.26 -6.87 7.08
N THR A 176 0.94 -7.82 6.45
CA THR A 176 1.54 -9.02 7.07
C THR A 176 2.96 -9.26 6.52
N ASP A 177 3.79 -10.02 7.25
CA ASP A 177 5.06 -10.51 6.71
C ASP A 177 4.93 -11.87 5.99
N GLY A 178 3.72 -12.43 5.92
CA GLY A 178 3.41 -13.62 5.15
C GLY A 178 4.10 -14.89 5.65
N GLN A 179 4.70 -14.88 6.84
CA GLN A 179 5.44 -16.00 7.41
C GLN A 179 4.52 -16.84 8.32
N PRO A 180 4.06 -18.02 7.88
CA PRO A 180 3.41 -18.94 8.79
C PRO A 180 4.46 -19.55 9.72
N THR A 181 4.59 -19.04 10.95
CA THR A 181 5.54 -19.61 11.91
C THR A 181 4.84 -20.63 12.82
N SER A 182 5.16 -21.91 12.59
CA SER A 182 5.03 -23.11 13.46
C SER A 182 3.83 -24.07 13.25
N GLY A 183 4.17 -25.35 13.00
CA GLY A 183 3.34 -26.58 13.10
C GLY A 183 3.00 -27.23 11.75
N GLU A 184 3.34 -28.53 11.59
CA GLU A 184 3.20 -29.40 10.38
C GLU A 184 1.99 -29.11 9.48
#